data_AF-A0AA35WBI2-F1
#
_entry.id   AF-A0AA35WBI2-F1
#
_cell.length_a   1.000
_cell.length_b   1.000
_cell.length_c   1.000
_cell.angle_alpha   90.00
_cell.angle_beta   90.00
_cell.angle_gamma   90.00
#
_symmetry.space_group_name_H-M   'P 1'
#
loop_
_entity.id
_entity.type
_entity.pdbx_description
1 polymer ?
#
loop_
_entity_poly.entity_id
_entity_poly.type
_entity_poly.pdbx_seq_one_letter_code
_entity_poly.pdbx_strand_id
1 'polypeptide(L)'
;MGFILGPRVNAGGRVGEASLGARLMITADEDEAAKIARHLDALNRERQAIEAAVLEEAIEQLESAASAGELSSAPLVLAHDERWHAGVIGIVAKGQRRAY
;
A
#
# COMPACT_ATOMS: atom_id res chain seq x y z
N MET A 1 -2.70 18.32 10.38
CA MET A 1 -2.28 18.74 9.02
C MET A 1 -1.31 17.77 8.32
N GLY A 2 -0.75 16.73 8.97
CA GLY A 2 0.22 15.79 8.34
C GLY A 2 -0.36 14.62 7.53
N PHE A 3 -1.69 14.43 7.52
CA PHE A 3 -2.32 13.23 6.95
C PHE A 3 -2.61 13.29 5.44
N ILE A 4 -2.51 14.46 4.79
CA ILE A 4 -2.77 14.61 3.35
C ILE A 4 -1.47 14.61 2.54
N LEU A 5 -0.42 15.27 3.05
CA LEU A 5 0.89 15.34 2.38
C LEU A 5 1.77 14.11 2.67
N GLY A 6 1.73 13.58 3.89
CA GLY A 6 2.53 12.42 4.30
C GLY A 6 2.36 11.16 3.43
N PRO A 7 1.12 10.71 3.13
CA PRO A 7 0.90 9.53 2.30
C PRO A 7 1.35 9.71 0.84
N ARG A 8 1.19 10.93 0.27
CA ARG A 8 1.57 11.23 -1.12
C ARG A 8 3.08 11.32 -1.31
N VAL A 9 3.79 11.94 -0.36
CA VAL A 9 5.26 11.98 -0.36
C VAL A 9 5.86 10.58 -0.17
N ASN A 10 5.25 9.75 0.68
CA ASN A 10 5.73 8.40 0.95
C ASN A 10 5.41 7.40 -0.19
N ALA A 11 4.38 7.67 -1.00
CA ALA A 11 4.10 6.88 -2.21
C ALA A 11 5.29 6.87 -3.18
N GLY A 12 5.93 8.03 -3.41
CA GLY A 12 7.12 8.14 -4.25
C GLY A 12 8.26 7.22 -3.80
N GLY A 13 8.43 7.01 -2.49
CA GLY A 13 9.45 6.10 -1.95
C GLY A 13 9.26 4.63 -2.29
N ARG A 14 8.02 4.19 -2.56
CA ARG A 14 7.69 2.79 -2.87
C ARG A 14 7.68 2.47 -4.36
N VAL A 15 7.51 3.49 -5.22
CA VAL A 15 7.52 3.39 -6.69
C VAL A 15 8.80 3.97 -7.33
N GLY A 16 9.81 4.33 -6.52
CA GLY A 16 11.14 4.71 -7.00
C GLY A 16 11.36 6.21 -7.25
N GLU A 17 10.39 7.07 -6.92
CA GLU A 17 10.42 8.52 -7.17
C GLU A 17 10.37 9.36 -5.88
N ALA A 18 11.10 8.93 -4.84
CA ALA A 18 11.18 9.63 -3.54
C ALA A 18 11.62 11.10 -3.66
N SER A 19 12.40 11.44 -4.70
CA SER A 19 12.91 12.77 -4.97
C SER A 19 11.81 13.80 -5.28
N LEU A 20 10.65 13.37 -5.79
CA LEU A 20 9.55 14.26 -6.14
C LEU A 20 8.91 14.91 -4.90
N GLY A 21 8.83 14.19 -3.79
CA GLY A 21 8.31 14.76 -2.54
C GLY A 21 9.18 15.90 -2.02
N ALA A 22 10.51 15.72 -2.06
CA ALA A 22 11.45 16.76 -1.69
C ALA A 22 11.37 17.96 -2.65
N ARG A 23 11.33 17.69 -3.96
CA ARG A 23 11.22 18.72 -5.00
C ARG A 23 9.94 19.56 -4.89
N LEU A 24 8.81 18.93 -4.58
CA LEU A 24 7.55 19.63 -4.31
C LEU A 24 7.65 20.60 -3.11
N MET A 25 8.41 20.23 -2.07
CA MET A 25 8.53 21.05 -0.86
C MET A 25 9.47 22.26 -1.03
N ILE A 26 10.40 22.21 -1.99
CA ILE A 26 11.43 23.24 -2.17
C ILE A 26 11.21 24.12 -3.39
N THR A 27 10.34 23.72 -4.33
CA THR A 27 10.07 24.53 -5.52
C THR A 27 9.29 25.80 -5.18
N ALA A 28 9.64 26.90 -5.84
CA ALA A 28 8.92 28.17 -5.80
C ALA A 28 8.07 28.40 -7.06
N ASP A 29 8.12 27.48 -8.02
CA ASP A 29 7.32 27.52 -9.24
C ASP A 29 5.99 26.79 -9.00
N GLU A 30 4.89 27.54 -9.05
CA GLU A 30 3.53 27.02 -8.82
C GLU A 30 3.11 26.00 -9.88
N ASP A 31 3.51 26.18 -11.14
CA ASP A 31 3.19 25.26 -12.23
C ASP A 31 3.95 23.94 -12.06
N GLU A 32 5.21 24.02 -11.64
CA GLU A 32 6.02 22.84 -11.30
C GLU A 32 5.41 22.09 -10.10
N ALA A 33 5.07 22.81 -9.03
CA ALA A 33 4.43 22.22 -7.85
C ALA A 33 3.13 21.49 -8.21
N ALA A 34 2.29 22.10 -9.05
CA ALA A 34 1.03 21.51 -9.49
C ALA A 34 1.25 20.23 -10.33
N LYS A 35 2.27 20.20 -11.20
CA LYS A 35 2.63 19.02 -11.99
C LYS A 35 3.10 17.88 -11.08
N ILE A 36 4.02 18.16 -10.14
CA ILE A 36 4.54 17.17 -9.21
C ILE A 36 3.41 16.62 -8.31
N ALA A 37 2.53 17.49 -7.81
CA ALA A 37 1.41 17.07 -6.97
C ALA A 37 0.44 16.12 -7.69
N ARG A 38 0.12 16.38 -8.96
CA ARG A 38 -0.72 15.48 -9.78
C ARG A 38 -0.07 14.13 -9.99
N HIS A 39 1.24 14.12 -10.26
CA HIS A 39 1.98 12.87 -10.45
C HIS A 39 2.04 12.04 -9.17
N LEU A 40 2.35 12.66 -8.02
CA LEU A 40 2.31 11.98 -6.72
C LEU A 40 0.92 11.45 -6.35
N ASP A 41 -0.16 12.14 -6.75
CA ASP A 41 -1.53 11.64 -6.56
C ASP A 41 -1.81 10.40 -7.43
N ALA A 42 -1.37 10.40 -8.69
CA ALA A 42 -1.47 9.25 -9.58
C ALA A 42 -0.71 8.03 -9.03
N LEU A 43 0.54 8.22 -8.61
CA LEU A 43 1.36 7.17 -7.98
C LEU A 43 0.72 6.64 -6.68
N ASN A 44 0.13 7.51 -5.86
CA ASN A 44 -0.56 7.06 -4.66
C ASN A 44 -1.82 6.24 -4.98
N ARG A 45 -2.57 6.58 -6.03
CA ARG A 45 -3.74 5.78 -6.47
C ARG A 45 -3.32 4.42 -7.00
N GLU A 46 -2.25 4.36 -7.80
CA GLU A 46 -1.68 3.10 -8.29
C GLU A 46 -1.24 2.21 -7.12
N ARG A 47 -0.51 2.77 -6.15
CA ARG A 47 -0.14 2.06 -4.92
C ARG A 47 -1.37 1.51 -4.19
N GLN A 48 -2.42 2.31 -4.02
CA GLN A 48 -3.65 1.87 -3.35
C GLN A 48 -4.36 0.75 -4.10
N ALA A 49 -4.38 0.80 -5.44
CA ALA A 49 -4.97 -0.25 -6.28
C ALA A 49 -4.21 -1.57 -6.15
N ILE A 50 -2.88 -1.52 -6.18
CA ILE A 50 -2.03 -2.69 -5.95
C ILE A 50 -2.25 -3.26 -4.54
N GLU A 51 -2.29 -2.40 -3.52
CA GLU A 51 -2.54 -2.85 -2.13
C GLU A 51 -3.91 -3.50 -1.96
N ALA A 52 -4.94 -3.01 -2.66
CA ALA A 52 -6.28 -3.59 -2.63
C ALA A 52 -6.31 -4.98 -3.29
N ALA A 53 -5.70 -5.13 -4.48
CA ALA A 53 -5.64 -6.40 -5.18
C ALA A 53 -4.90 -7.48 -4.36
N VAL A 54 -3.75 -7.12 -3.77
CA VAL A 54 -3.00 -8.04 -2.91
C VAL A 54 -3.78 -8.42 -1.65
N LEU A 55 -4.54 -7.49 -1.05
CA LEU A 55 -5.39 -7.80 0.09
C LEU A 55 -6.50 -8.79 -0.28
N GLU A 56 -7.12 -8.61 -1.44
CA GLU A 56 -8.16 -9.52 -1.97
C GLU A 56 -7.58 -10.92 -2.19
N GLU A 57 -6.45 -11.03 -2.90
CA GLU A 57 -5.75 -12.32 -3.10
C GLU A 57 -5.36 -12.99 -1.78
N ALA A 58 -4.91 -12.20 -0.80
CA ALA A 58 -4.58 -12.71 0.53
C ALA A 58 -5.82 -13.26 1.25
N ILE A 59 -6.96 -12.56 1.18
CA ILE A 59 -8.22 -13.01 1.79
C ILE A 59 -8.70 -14.30 1.13
N GLU A 60 -8.65 -14.41 -0.20
CA GLU A 60 -9.03 -15.63 -0.92
C GLU A 60 -8.19 -16.84 -0.49
N GLN A 61 -6.87 -16.68 -0.33
CA GLN A 61 -6.00 -17.74 0.18
C GLN A 61 -6.42 -18.19 1.59
N LEU A 62 -6.75 -17.24 2.47
CA LEU A 62 -7.20 -17.53 3.83
C LEU A 62 -8.56 -18.24 3.85
N GLU A 63 -9.54 -17.78 3.07
CA GLU A 63 -10.87 -18.39 3.00
C GLU A 63 -10.82 -19.81 2.43
N SER A 64 -9.94 -20.05 1.45
CA SER A 64 -9.69 -21.38 0.90
C SER A 64 -9.11 -22.32 1.96
N ALA A 65 -8.07 -21.88 2.69
CA ALA A 65 -7.48 -22.64 3.78
C ALA A 65 -8.47 -22.89 4.94
N ALA A 66 -9.33 -21.92 5.24
CA ALA A 66 -10.40 -22.06 6.24
C ALA A 66 -11.37 -23.17 5.85
N SER A 67 -11.82 -23.16 4.59
CA SER A 67 -12.77 -24.13 4.04
C SER A 67 -12.20 -25.54 3.98
N ALA A 68 -10.88 -25.67 3.81
CA ALA A 68 -10.15 -26.93 3.88
C ALA A 68 -9.94 -27.44 5.33
N GLY A 69 -10.31 -26.66 6.34
CA GLY A 69 -10.12 -26.99 7.75
C GLY A 69 -8.69 -26.80 8.25
N GLU A 70 -7.82 -26.16 7.45
CA GLU A 70 -6.39 -25.99 7.74
C GLU A 70 -6.12 -24.87 8.78
N LEU A 71 -7.12 -24.04 9.06
CA LEU A 71 -7.01 -22.90 9.98
C LEU A 71 -7.53 -23.18 11.40
N SER A 72 -8.12 -24.35 11.67
CA SER A 72 -8.82 -24.59 12.95
C SER A 72 -7.90 -24.65 14.19
N SER A 73 -6.58 -24.62 14.00
CA SER A 73 -5.58 -24.68 15.09
C SER A 73 -4.31 -23.85 14.83
N ALA A 74 -4.28 -23.04 13.77
CA ALA A 74 -3.08 -22.32 13.37
C ALA A 74 -2.93 -21.00 14.17
N PRO A 75 -1.87 -20.82 14.99
CA PRO A 75 -1.62 -19.57 15.72
C PRO A 75 -1.15 -18.42 14.81
N LEU A 76 -0.90 -18.72 13.53
CA LEU A 76 -0.41 -17.83 12.51
C LEU A 76 -0.98 -18.27 11.16
N VAL A 77 -1.41 -17.31 10.34
CA VAL A 77 -1.77 -17.58 8.95
C VAL A 77 -0.91 -16.74 8.02
N LEU A 78 -0.48 -17.35 6.92
CA LEU A 78 0.42 -16.77 5.93
C LEU A 78 -0.25 -16.83 4.56
N ALA A 79 -0.30 -15.68 3.89
CA ALA A 79 -0.62 -15.60 2.48
C ALA A 79 0.61 -15.06 1.76
N HIS A 80 0.90 -15.56 0.56
CA HIS A 80 2.07 -15.13 -0.19
C HIS A 80 1.85 -15.23 -1.70
N ASP A 81 2.54 -14.37 -2.43
CA ASP A 81 2.69 -14.45 -3.89
C ASP A 81 4.01 -13.76 -4.28
N GLU A 82 4.74 -14.34 -5.23
CA GLU A 82 6.03 -13.79 -5.71
C GLU A 82 5.87 -12.43 -6.42
N ARG A 83 4.65 -12.09 -6.86
CA ARG A 83 4.32 -10.82 -7.51
C ARG A 83 4.07 -9.70 -6.50
N TRP A 84 3.85 -10.01 -5.22
CA TRP A 84 3.56 -8.99 -4.20
C TRP A 84 4.80 -8.14 -3.90
N HIS A 85 4.68 -6.84 -4.15
CA HIS A 85 5.78 -5.91 -3.88
C HIS A 85 6.02 -5.76 -2.37
N ALA A 86 7.29 -5.71 -1.94
CA ALA A 86 7.70 -5.70 -0.53
C ALA A 86 7.06 -4.61 0.36
N GLY A 87 6.51 -3.54 -0.24
CA GLY A 87 5.75 -2.52 0.48
C GLY A 87 4.35 -2.97 0.95
N VAL A 88 3.70 -3.90 0.27
CA VAL A 88 2.29 -4.23 0.50
C VAL A 88 2.08 -5.07 1.77
N ILE A 89 3.13 -5.77 2.20
CA ILE A 89 3.12 -6.75 3.30
C ILE A 89 2.79 -6.11 4.67
N GLY A 90 2.96 -4.78 4.83
CA GLY A 90 2.78 -4.09 6.11
C GLY A 90 1.36 -3.67 6.50
N ILE A 91 0.37 -3.73 5.60
CA ILE A 91 -0.99 -3.19 5.85
C ILE A 91 -1.99 -4.29 6.24
N VAL A 92 -1.84 -5.50 5.69
CA VAL A 92 -2.77 -6.61 5.95
C VAL A 92 -2.78 -7.01 7.44
N ALA A 93 -1.65 -6.86 8.14
CA ALA A 93 -1.54 -7.13 9.57
C ALA A 93 -2.29 -6.10 10.47
N LYS A 94 -2.56 -4.88 10.00
CA LYS A 94 -3.26 -3.86 10.81
C LYS A 94 -4.78 -3.87 10.66
N GLY A 95 -5.30 -4.47 9.59
CA GLY A 95 -6.74 -4.61 9.34
C GLY A 95 -7.40 -5.78 10.08
N GLN A 96 -6.64 -6.81 10.43
CA GLN A 96 -7.15 -8.06 11.00
C GLN A 96 -7.40 -8.03 12.53
N ARG A 97 -7.34 -6.86 13.19
CA ARG A 97 -7.61 -6.79 14.64
C ARG A 97 -9.11 -6.76 15.00
N ARG A 98 -10.00 -7.09 14.06
CA ARG A 98 -11.44 -6.93 14.26
C ARG A 98 -12.25 -7.98 13.51
N ALA A 99 -11.83 -9.25 13.56
CA ALA A 99 -12.67 -10.36 13.12
C ALA A 99 -12.37 -11.71 13.81
N TYR A 100 -11.54 -11.72 14.86
CA TYR A 100 -11.33 -12.87 15.74
C TYR A 100 -11.39 -12.41 17.20
#